data_AF-A0A559M466-F1
#
_entry.id   AF-A0A559M466-F1
#
_cell.length_a   1.000
_cell.length_b   1.000
_cell.length_c   1.000
_cell.angle_alpha   90.00
_cell.angle_beta   90.00
_cell.angle_gamma   90.00
#
_symmetry.space_group_name_H-M   'P 1'
#
loop_
_entity.id
_entity.type
_entity.pdbx_description
1 polymer ?
#
loop_
_entity_poly.entity_id
_entity_poly.type
_entity_poly.pdbx_seq_one_letter_code
_entity_poly.pdbx_strand_id
1 'polypeptide(L)'
;MTESKEPVELWRHSSPETTQMWFFKARVEKKYGVKLDGYRDLYNWSIENIEDFWRETCLFTGVHAKTAGTKGLVDASFDQILEKDAPMFPRPDFFPGTELNFAQNLLYPLHPESQDPVKDQDIAIIAATETSRSEVTWAELRKRVGECYNTLQHQGVKPLDRVAGFVGNHTNAIVAMLATTALGAIWTAVSPDTGVGAVLDRLVQIEPVVLFADNASFYNGKIHATSVKIKEIVASLPKLQALVIFEEVSAVKIKEHLDDLKPPTGSSYTYQEFLARQTQASPKTNSHSSPHPTPSTSSTAPARPENQNALSTLPSEPSSSTKKNTSYTATSSPTTASSTLPQLPG
;
A
#
# COMPACT_ATOMS: atom_id res chain seq x y z
N MET A 1 10.60 45.49 24.02
CA MET A 1 9.67 44.41 24.38
C MET A 1 8.70 44.27 23.22
N THR A 2 8.90 43.28 22.36
CA THR A 2 7.95 42.96 21.30
C THR A 2 6.75 42.26 21.95
N GLU A 3 5.59 42.92 21.96
CA GLU A 3 4.33 42.28 22.35
C GLU A 3 4.15 41.02 21.51
N SER A 4 4.24 39.85 22.16
CA SER A 4 3.83 38.60 21.52
C SER A 4 2.32 38.65 21.36
N LYS A 5 1.84 38.95 20.15
CA LYS A 5 0.43 38.80 19.81
C LYS A 5 0.00 37.38 20.15
N GLU A 6 -1.06 37.24 20.93
CA GLU A 6 -1.67 35.93 21.14
C GLU A 6 -2.06 35.31 19.80
N PRO A 7 -1.83 34.00 19.63
CA PRO A 7 -2.19 33.32 18.40
C PRO A 7 -3.70 33.40 18.19
N VAL A 8 -4.11 33.94 17.03
CA VAL A 8 -5.51 33.99 16.62
C VAL A 8 -5.89 32.66 16.00
N GLU A 9 -6.95 32.02 16.52
CA GLU A 9 -7.49 30.79 15.95
C GLU A 9 -8.03 31.05 14.53
N LEU A 10 -7.48 30.34 13.55
CA LEU A 10 -7.86 30.50 12.14
C LEU A 10 -9.14 29.75 11.79
N TRP A 11 -9.34 28.59 12.39
CA TRP A 11 -10.47 27.72 12.10
C TRP A 11 -10.64 26.69 13.22
N ARG A 12 -11.90 26.32 13.47
CA ARG A 12 -12.28 25.22 14.36
C ARG A 12 -13.37 24.40 13.69
N HIS A 13 -13.26 23.08 13.80
CA HIS A 13 -14.31 22.17 13.33
C HIS A 13 -15.62 22.48 14.07
N SER A 14 -16.74 22.60 13.34
CA SER A 14 -18.02 23.03 13.91
C SER A 14 -18.67 21.99 14.83
N SER A 15 -18.29 20.73 14.70
CA SER A 15 -18.81 19.62 15.52
C SER A 15 -17.73 18.56 15.78
N PRO A 16 -16.71 18.83 16.61
CA PRO A 16 -15.63 17.89 16.88
C PRO A 16 -16.14 16.52 17.39
N GLU A 17 -17.29 16.51 18.05
CA GLU A 17 -17.93 15.35 18.68
C GLU A 17 -18.40 14.29 17.68
N THR A 18 -18.52 14.64 16.40
CA THR A 18 -18.94 13.73 15.33
C THR A 18 -17.76 13.04 14.64
N THR A 19 -16.53 13.33 15.07
CA THR A 19 -15.32 12.78 14.44
C THR A 19 -14.97 11.41 15.01
N GLN A 20 -14.33 10.57 14.19
CA GLN A 20 -13.82 9.26 14.64
C GLN A 20 -12.82 9.37 15.79
N MET A 21 -12.00 10.44 15.79
CA MET A 21 -11.07 10.72 16.89
C MET A 21 -11.80 10.99 18.20
N TRP A 22 -12.95 11.68 18.16
CA TRP A 22 -13.77 11.90 19.35
C TRP A 22 -14.39 10.60 19.88
N PHE A 23 -14.93 9.76 18.99
CA PHE A 23 -15.48 8.46 19.38
C PHE A 23 -14.40 7.55 19.99
N PHE A 24 -13.19 7.54 19.44
CA PHE A 24 -12.04 6.84 20.01
C PHE A 24 -11.68 7.37 21.40
N LYS A 25 -11.56 8.71 21.55
CA LYS A 25 -11.28 9.36 22.84
C LYS A 25 -12.31 8.97 23.91
N ALA A 26 -13.61 9.09 23.59
CA ALA A 26 -14.70 8.78 24.50
C ALA A 26 -14.71 7.31 24.93
N ARG A 27 -14.32 6.40 24.02
CA ARG A 27 -14.12 4.97 24.34
C ARG A 27 -13.00 4.77 25.36
N VAL A 28 -11.86 5.43 25.18
CA VAL A 28 -10.73 5.39 26.12
C VAL A 28 -11.14 5.96 27.48
N GLU A 29 -11.76 7.14 27.53
CA GLU A 29 -12.25 7.76 28.77
C GLU A 29 -13.19 6.81 29.54
N LYS A 30 -14.15 6.20 28.83
CA LYS A 30 -15.11 5.25 29.41
C LYS A 30 -14.44 3.98 29.94
N LYS A 31 -13.51 3.39 29.19
CA LYS A 31 -12.88 2.11 29.54
C LYS A 31 -11.88 2.24 30.69
N TYR A 32 -11.08 3.31 30.67
CA TYR A 32 -9.97 3.49 31.62
C TYR A 32 -10.30 4.47 32.76
N GLY A 33 -11.48 5.11 32.75
CA GLY A 33 -11.88 6.05 33.80
C GLY A 33 -11.03 7.33 33.82
N VAL A 34 -10.45 7.70 32.67
CA VAL A 34 -9.62 8.91 32.51
C VAL A 34 -10.45 10.05 31.93
N LYS A 35 -9.98 11.29 32.11
CA LYS A 35 -10.54 12.50 31.48
C LYS A 35 -9.51 13.07 30.53
N LEU A 36 -9.87 13.25 29.26
CA LEU A 36 -8.99 13.71 28.19
C LEU A 36 -9.58 14.99 27.56
N ASP A 37 -8.99 16.14 27.91
CA ASP A 37 -9.42 17.47 27.44
C ASP A 37 -8.80 17.81 26.08
N GLY A 38 -9.24 17.07 25.07
CA GLY A 38 -8.85 17.26 23.69
C GLY A 38 -7.65 16.42 23.26
N TYR A 39 -7.07 16.77 22.11
CA TYR A 39 -6.05 15.95 21.45
C TYR A 39 -4.76 15.83 22.27
N ARG A 40 -4.36 16.89 22.99
CA ARG A 40 -3.08 16.90 23.72
C ARG A 40 -3.06 15.85 24.84
N ASP A 41 -4.16 15.74 25.58
CA ASP A 41 -4.29 14.74 26.63
C ASP A 41 -4.36 13.33 26.06
N LEU A 42 -5.10 13.13 24.96
CA LEU A 42 -5.13 11.84 24.28
C LEU A 42 -3.75 11.42 23.74
N TYR A 43 -2.97 12.37 23.22
CA TYR A 43 -1.59 12.15 22.78
C TYR A 43 -0.67 11.81 23.96
N ASN A 44 -0.75 12.53 25.07
CA ASN A 44 0.05 12.22 26.26
C ASN A 44 -0.31 10.82 26.79
N TRP A 45 -1.61 10.52 26.86
CA TRP A 45 -2.09 9.20 27.26
C TRP A 45 -1.55 8.09 26.34
N SER A 46 -1.49 8.31 25.01
CA SER A 46 -1.04 7.28 24.06
C SER A 46 0.44 6.93 24.19
N ILE A 47 1.28 7.90 24.57
CA ILE A 47 2.72 7.67 24.78
C ILE A 47 3.03 7.16 26.19
N GLU A 48 2.19 7.47 27.17
CA GLU A 48 2.32 6.96 28.55
C GLU A 48 1.74 5.54 28.69
N ASN A 49 0.75 5.17 27.86
CA ASN A 49 0.02 3.90 27.92
C ASN A 49 0.05 3.20 26.54
N ILE A 50 1.25 3.01 25.99
CA ILE A 50 1.47 2.52 24.62
C ILE A 50 0.70 1.22 24.33
N GLU A 51 0.78 0.25 25.24
CA GLU A 51 0.11 -1.05 25.08
C GLU A 51 -1.42 -0.89 25.01
N ASP A 52 -2.01 -0.17 25.95
CA ASP A 52 -3.45 0.08 25.97
C ASP A 52 -3.92 0.87 24.74
N PHE A 53 -3.15 1.88 24.34
CA PHE A 53 -3.47 2.69 23.17
C PHE A 53 -3.51 1.86 21.89
N TRP A 54 -2.49 1.04 21.62
CA TRP A 54 -2.44 0.22 20.42
C TRP A 54 -3.46 -0.92 20.45
N ARG A 55 -3.72 -1.51 21.61
CA ARG A 55 -4.82 -2.47 21.81
C ARG A 55 -6.17 -1.84 21.44
N GLU A 56 -6.49 -0.68 22.01
CA GLU A 56 -7.74 0.01 21.70
C GLU A 56 -7.81 0.47 20.25
N THR A 57 -6.69 0.87 19.66
CA THR A 57 -6.63 1.25 18.24
C THR A 57 -7.04 0.08 17.37
N CYS A 58 -6.43 -1.09 17.53
CA CYS A 58 -6.77 -2.29 16.75
C CYS A 58 -8.25 -2.68 16.91
N LEU A 59 -8.77 -2.65 18.14
CA LEU A 59 -10.17 -2.97 18.43
C LEU A 59 -11.14 -1.93 17.86
N PHE A 60 -10.78 -0.64 17.89
CA PHE A 60 -11.62 0.44 17.38
C PHE A 60 -11.64 0.46 15.85
N THR A 61 -10.52 0.14 15.20
CA THR A 61 -10.42 0.07 13.74
C THR A 61 -10.92 -1.25 13.16
N GLY A 62 -11.29 -2.22 14.00
CA GLY A 62 -11.79 -3.52 13.57
C GLY A 62 -10.73 -4.40 12.89
N VAL A 63 -9.47 -4.34 13.35
CA VAL A 63 -8.40 -5.17 12.79
C VAL A 63 -8.67 -6.64 13.10
N HIS A 64 -8.79 -7.43 12.04
CA HIS A 64 -8.90 -8.88 12.09
C HIS A 64 -7.51 -9.52 12.14
N ALA A 65 -7.24 -10.18 13.26
CA ALA A 65 -6.01 -10.93 13.50
C ALA A 65 -6.35 -12.21 14.27
N LYS A 66 -5.45 -13.19 14.24
CA LYS A 66 -5.56 -14.43 15.02
C LYS A 66 -4.29 -14.71 15.80
N THR A 67 -4.39 -15.51 16.86
CA THR A 67 -3.21 -16.02 17.56
C THR A 67 -2.47 -17.03 16.68
N ALA A 68 -1.16 -16.89 16.58
CA ALA A 68 -0.30 -17.75 15.78
C ALA A 68 -0.48 -19.24 16.15
N GLY A 69 -0.52 -20.12 15.14
CA GLY A 69 -0.68 -21.56 15.34
C GLY A 69 -2.10 -22.03 15.72
N THR A 70 -3.06 -21.12 15.90
CA THR A 70 -4.47 -21.50 16.09
C THR A 70 -5.16 -21.85 14.76
N LYS A 71 -6.06 -22.83 14.81
CA LYS A 71 -6.90 -23.23 13.68
C LYS A 71 -8.23 -22.48 13.74
N GLY A 72 -8.62 -21.84 12.63
CA GLY A 72 -9.87 -21.09 12.49
C GLY A 72 -9.69 -19.58 12.61
N LEU A 73 -10.80 -18.85 12.47
CA LEU A 73 -10.90 -17.41 12.68
C LEU A 73 -11.20 -17.18 14.17
N VAL A 74 -10.20 -17.37 15.03
CA VAL A 74 -10.30 -16.94 16.43
C VAL A 74 -9.66 -15.57 16.49
N ASP A 75 -10.43 -14.55 16.87
CA ASP A 75 -9.89 -13.20 17.06
C ASP A 75 -8.75 -13.26 18.08
N ALA A 76 -7.63 -12.63 17.75
CA ALA A 76 -6.50 -12.51 18.64
C ALA A 76 -6.96 -11.84 19.94
N SER A 77 -6.63 -12.46 21.08
CA SER A 77 -6.81 -11.87 22.41
C SER A 77 -5.97 -10.60 22.62
N PHE A 78 -5.03 -10.34 21.70
CA PHE A 78 -4.04 -9.28 21.75
C PHE A 78 -3.30 -9.26 23.11
N ASP A 79 -3.08 -10.43 23.73
CA ASP A 79 -2.65 -10.54 25.14
C ASP A 79 -1.41 -9.70 25.48
N GLN A 80 -0.46 -9.64 24.54
CA GLN A 80 0.73 -8.79 24.63
C GLN A 80 0.85 -7.94 23.36
N ILE A 81 0.99 -6.63 23.53
CA ILE A 81 1.12 -5.68 22.40
C ILE A 81 2.57 -5.27 22.18
N LEU A 82 3.28 -5.00 23.27
CA LEU A 82 4.67 -4.56 23.25
C LEU A 82 5.31 -5.01 24.56
N GLU A 83 6.60 -5.38 24.52
CA GLU A 83 7.33 -5.63 25.76
C GLU A 83 7.39 -4.35 26.61
N LYS A 84 7.15 -4.51 27.92
CA LYS A 84 7.30 -3.41 28.86
C LYS A 84 8.76 -2.94 28.84
N ASP A 85 8.96 -1.62 28.75
CA ASP A 85 10.28 -0.97 28.67
C ASP A 85 11.13 -1.39 27.44
N ALA A 86 10.49 -1.84 26.36
CA ALA A 86 11.15 -2.19 25.11
C ALA A 86 12.03 -1.05 24.58
N PRO A 87 13.31 -1.30 24.25
CA PRO A 87 14.18 -0.28 23.67
C PRO A 87 13.68 0.09 22.27
N MET A 88 13.97 1.32 21.83
CA MET A 88 13.69 1.73 20.44
C MET A 88 14.53 0.94 19.42
N PHE A 89 15.73 0.51 19.83
CA PHE A 89 16.66 -0.25 19.00
C PHE A 89 17.29 -1.44 19.77
N PRO A 90 17.32 -2.66 19.21
CA PRO A 90 16.64 -3.05 17.96
C PRO A 90 15.12 -2.85 18.06
N ARG A 91 14.46 -2.68 16.90
CA ARG A 91 13.01 -2.42 16.88
C ARG A 91 12.28 -3.57 17.59
N PRO A 92 11.45 -3.30 18.60
CA PRO A 92 10.73 -4.35 19.31
C PRO A 92 9.60 -4.92 18.46
N ASP A 93 9.22 -6.16 18.78
CA ASP A 93 8.09 -6.81 18.13
C ASP A 93 6.78 -6.27 18.69
N PHE A 94 5.99 -5.67 17.80
CA PHE A 94 4.62 -5.28 18.08
C PHE A 94 3.69 -6.47 17.84
N PHE A 95 2.79 -6.72 18.79
CA PHE A 95 1.82 -7.83 18.81
C PHE A 95 2.49 -9.21 18.66
N PRO A 96 3.45 -9.58 19.53
CA PRO A 96 4.10 -10.88 19.46
C PRO A 96 3.08 -12.02 19.52
N GLY A 97 3.29 -13.04 18.69
CA GLY A 97 2.38 -14.20 18.61
C GLY A 97 1.05 -13.92 17.89
N THR A 98 0.90 -12.75 17.25
CA THR A 98 -0.29 -12.41 16.46
C THR A 98 0.01 -12.53 14.96
N GLU A 99 -0.90 -13.15 14.21
CA GLU A 99 -0.86 -13.24 12.75
C GLU A 99 -2.06 -12.49 12.16
N LEU A 100 -1.83 -11.73 11.09
CA LEU A 100 -2.89 -11.14 10.28
C LEU A 100 -2.66 -11.34 8.79
N ASN A 101 -3.67 -11.02 7.99
CA ASN A 101 -3.53 -10.89 6.55
C ASN A 101 -3.93 -9.47 6.14
N PHE A 102 -3.02 -8.75 5.50
CA PHE A 102 -3.23 -7.36 5.09
C PHE A 102 -4.41 -7.24 4.11
N ALA A 103 -4.45 -8.10 3.09
CA ALA A 103 -5.52 -8.08 2.10
C ALA A 103 -6.87 -8.44 2.72
N GLN A 104 -6.93 -9.37 3.66
CA GLN A 104 -8.18 -9.69 4.37
C GLN A 104 -8.75 -8.47 5.09
N ASN A 105 -7.93 -7.75 5.84
CA ASN A 105 -8.35 -6.55 6.57
C ASN A 105 -8.88 -5.46 5.62
N LEU A 106 -8.26 -5.32 4.43
CA LEU A 106 -8.72 -4.34 3.43
C LEU A 106 -9.93 -4.81 2.62
N LEU A 107 -10.14 -6.12 2.44
CA LEU A 107 -11.24 -6.68 1.66
C LEU A 107 -12.53 -6.84 2.45
N TYR A 108 -12.43 -6.90 3.78
CA TYR A 108 -13.55 -7.10 4.69
C TYR A 108 -13.55 -6.06 5.82
N PRO A 109 -13.53 -4.74 5.51
CA PRO A 109 -13.56 -3.71 6.53
C PRO A 109 -14.95 -3.57 7.17
N LEU A 110 -14.98 -2.87 8.31
CA LEU A 110 -16.21 -2.39 8.93
C LEU A 110 -16.61 -1.02 8.37
N HIS A 111 -17.91 -0.73 8.35
CA HIS A 111 -18.42 0.59 8.00
C HIS A 111 -18.04 1.61 9.10
N PRO A 112 -17.42 2.76 8.77
CA PRO A 112 -16.93 3.70 9.79
C PRO A 112 -18.02 4.23 10.74
N GLU A 113 -19.24 4.39 10.23
CA GLU A 113 -20.36 4.92 11.00
C GLU A 113 -21.11 3.86 11.80
N SER A 114 -21.55 2.75 11.17
CA SER A 114 -22.37 1.73 11.84
C SER A 114 -21.55 0.66 12.55
N GLN A 115 -20.26 0.52 12.21
CA GLN A 115 -19.38 -0.56 12.67
C GLN A 115 -19.83 -1.97 12.23
N ASP A 116 -20.80 -2.06 11.33
CA ASP A 116 -21.20 -3.31 10.70
C ASP A 116 -20.25 -3.67 9.53
N PRO A 117 -20.09 -4.95 9.17
CA PRO A 117 -19.35 -5.34 7.97
C PRO A 117 -19.90 -4.67 6.70
N VAL A 118 -19.00 -4.23 5.81
CA VAL A 118 -19.40 -3.71 4.48
C VAL A 118 -20.13 -4.79 3.67
N LYS A 119 -21.18 -4.39 2.96
CA LYS A 119 -22.01 -5.30 2.16
C LYS A 119 -21.40 -5.48 0.78
N ASP A 120 -21.69 -6.63 0.19
CA ASP A 120 -21.19 -7.03 -1.13
C ASP A 120 -21.51 -6.02 -2.25
N GLN A 121 -22.65 -5.33 -2.16
CA GLN A 121 -23.12 -4.36 -3.14
C GLN A 121 -22.63 -2.93 -2.88
N ASP A 122 -22.00 -2.67 -1.73
CA ASP A 122 -21.44 -1.35 -1.45
C ASP A 122 -20.24 -1.10 -2.37
N ILE A 123 -20.00 0.16 -2.71
CA ILE A 123 -18.89 0.55 -3.60
C ILE A 123 -17.57 0.47 -2.83
N ALA A 124 -16.62 -0.32 -3.34
CA ALA A 124 -15.28 -0.46 -2.79
C ALA A 124 -14.29 0.51 -3.45
N ILE A 125 -14.39 0.66 -4.78
CA ILE A 125 -13.48 1.50 -5.57
C ILE A 125 -14.29 2.40 -6.49
N ILE A 126 -13.96 3.68 -6.49
CA ILE A 126 -14.36 4.64 -7.52
C ILE A 126 -13.10 4.95 -8.32
N ALA A 127 -13.01 4.42 -9.54
CA ALA A 127 -11.90 4.69 -10.44
C ALA A 127 -12.28 5.87 -11.35
N ALA A 128 -11.35 6.81 -11.52
CA ALA A 128 -11.53 7.96 -12.40
C ALA A 128 -10.25 8.18 -13.21
N THR A 129 -10.44 8.48 -14.49
CA THR A 129 -9.38 8.88 -15.43
C THR A 129 -9.71 10.26 -15.99
N GLU A 130 -8.86 10.80 -16.88
CA GLU A 130 -9.13 12.06 -17.58
C GLU A 130 -10.42 12.00 -18.45
N THR A 131 -10.92 10.81 -18.78
CA THR A 131 -12.02 10.63 -19.73
C THR A 131 -13.15 9.73 -19.25
N SER A 132 -12.98 9.03 -18.13
CA SER A 132 -13.95 8.04 -17.66
C SER A 132 -14.01 7.96 -16.14
N ARG A 133 -15.14 7.45 -15.63
CA ARG A 133 -15.32 7.08 -14.23
C ARG A 133 -16.05 5.75 -14.17
N SER A 134 -15.62 4.88 -13.27
CA SER A 134 -16.26 3.59 -13.02
C SER A 134 -16.25 3.27 -11.54
N GLU A 135 -17.16 2.39 -11.14
CA GLU A 135 -17.33 1.96 -9.76
C GLU A 135 -17.23 0.44 -9.71
N VAL A 136 -16.61 -0.09 -8.65
CA VAL A 136 -16.45 -1.53 -8.41
C VAL A 136 -16.97 -1.82 -7.02
N THR A 137 -17.90 -2.76 -6.94
CA THR A 137 -18.48 -3.22 -5.67
C THR A 137 -17.49 -4.09 -4.89
N TRP A 138 -17.72 -4.27 -3.59
CA TRP A 138 -16.92 -5.20 -2.78
C TRP A 138 -16.95 -6.63 -3.32
N ALA A 139 -18.11 -7.12 -3.77
CA ALA A 139 -18.23 -8.45 -4.36
C ALA A 139 -17.35 -8.61 -5.61
N GLU A 140 -17.36 -7.61 -6.50
CA GLU A 140 -16.51 -7.62 -7.69
C GLU A 140 -15.03 -7.55 -7.35
N LEU A 141 -14.64 -6.68 -6.41
CA LEU A 141 -13.25 -6.56 -5.99
C LEU A 141 -12.74 -7.88 -5.40
N ARG A 142 -13.50 -8.48 -4.47
CA ARG A 142 -13.17 -9.78 -3.85
C ARG A 142 -13.06 -10.88 -4.90
N LYS A 143 -13.96 -10.92 -5.88
CA LYS A 143 -13.90 -11.87 -7.00
C LYS A 143 -12.62 -11.71 -7.82
N ARG A 144 -12.32 -10.50 -8.28
CA ARG A 144 -11.13 -10.21 -9.10
C ARG A 144 -9.83 -10.51 -8.33
N VAL A 145 -9.78 -10.19 -7.04
CA VAL A 145 -8.65 -10.54 -6.17
C VAL A 145 -8.53 -12.04 -6.00
N GLY A 146 -9.63 -12.77 -5.78
CA GLY A 146 -9.63 -14.22 -5.66
C GLY A 146 -9.13 -14.91 -6.94
N GLU A 147 -9.56 -14.44 -8.11
CA GLU A 147 -9.07 -14.94 -9.41
C GLU A 147 -7.56 -14.71 -9.55
N CYS A 148 -7.08 -13.48 -9.34
CA CYS A 148 -5.66 -13.16 -9.42
C CYS A 148 -4.82 -13.93 -8.40
N TYR A 149 -5.31 -14.06 -7.16
CA TYR A 149 -4.68 -14.84 -6.08
C TYR A 149 -4.47 -16.30 -6.49
N ASN A 150 -5.53 -16.95 -6.98
CA ASN A 150 -5.47 -18.35 -7.38
C ASN A 150 -4.49 -18.54 -8.55
N THR A 151 -4.49 -17.61 -9.52
CA THR A 151 -3.58 -17.68 -10.65
C THR A 151 -2.12 -17.43 -10.24
N LEU A 152 -1.85 -16.49 -9.34
CA LEU A 152 -0.50 -16.28 -8.78
C LEU A 152 -0.02 -17.53 -8.02
N GLN A 153 -0.90 -18.16 -7.23
CA GLN A 153 -0.60 -19.41 -6.56
C GLN A 153 -0.28 -20.54 -7.56
N HIS A 154 -1.08 -20.66 -8.62
CA HIS A 154 -0.86 -21.64 -9.70
C HIS A 154 0.42 -21.36 -10.50
N GLN A 155 0.77 -20.08 -10.67
CA GLN A 155 2.05 -19.66 -11.25
C GLN A 155 3.25 -20.02 -10.34
N GLY A 156 3.00 -20.45 -9.09
CA GLY A 156 4.01 -20.92 -8.16
C GLY A 156 4.55 -19.86 -7.22
N VAL A 157 3.88 -18.70 -7.11
CA VAL A 157 4.25 -17.63 -6.16
C VAL A 157 4.05 -18.11 -4.73
N LYS A 158 5.05 -17.89 -3.89
CA LYS A 158 5.07 -18.31 -2.47
C LYS A 158 5.13 -17.10 -1.55
N PRO A 159 4.83 -17.28 -0.24
CA PRO A 159 5.10 -16.24 0.75
C PRO A 159 6.55 -15.75 0.65
N LEU A 160 6.76 -14.44 0.83
CA LEU A 160 8.04 -13.72 0.70
C LEU A 160 8.64 -13.64 -0.72
N ASP A 161 8.02 -14.22 -1.74
CA ASP A 161 8.36 -13.90 -3.12
C ASP A 161 8.01 -12.45 -3.43
N ARG A 162 8.79 -11.79 -4.31
CA ARG A 162 8.52 -10.42 -4.72
C ARG A 162 7.69 -10.42 -5.99
N VAL A 163 6.56 -9.74 -5.95
CA VAL A 163 5.72 -9.43 -7.11
C VAL A 163 5.80 -7.93 -7.33
N ALA A 164 6.21 -7.53 -8.52
CA ALA A 164 6.40 -6.13 -8.87
C ALA A 164 5.29 -5.63 -9.80
N GLY A 165 5.02 -4.33 -9.73
CA GLY A 165 4.19 -3.60 -10.69
C GLY A 165 5.00 -2.50 -11.39
N PHE A 166 4.90 -2.42 -12.72
CA PHE A 166 5.20 -1.24 -13.52
C PHE A 166 3.87 -0.67 -14.04
N VAL A 167 3.07 -0.16 -13.10
CA VAL A 167 1.62 0.06 -13.25
C VAL A 167 1.22 1.43 -12.69
N GLY A 168 0.21 2.03 -13.29
CA GLY A 168 -0.37 3.30 -12.87
C GLY A 168 -1.35 3.15 -11.72
N ASN A 169 -2.11 4.21 -11.43
CA ASN A 169 -3.15 4.22 -10.41
C ASN A 169 -4.50 3.81 -11.00
N HIS A 170 -4.81 2.51 -10.97
CA HIS A 170 -6.07 1.94 -11.46
C HIS A 170 -6.46 0.69 -10.67
N THR A 171 -7.71 0.25 -10.83
CA THR A 171 -8.29 -0.89 -10.09
C THR A 171 -7.46 -2.17 -10.22
N ASN A 172 -6.91 -2.48 -11.40
CA ASN A 172 -6.17 -3.73 -11.59
C ASN A 172 -4.85 -3.75 -10.81
N ALA A 173 -4.20 -2.60 -10.61
CA ALA A 173 -3.03 -2.49 -9.73
C ALA A 173 -3.38 -2.82 -8.28
N ILE A 174 -4.53 -2.34 -7.78
CA ILE A 174 -5.05 -2.68 -6.44
C ILE A 174 -5.34 -4.18 -6.35
N VAL A 175 -5.97 -4.76 -7.38
CA VAL A 175 -6.25 -6.21 -7.44
C VAL A 175 -4.96 -7.03 -7.35
N ALA A 176 -3.93 -6.68 -8.12
CA ALA A 176 -2.64 -7.37 -8.09
C ALA A 176 -1.94 -7.25 -6.72
N MET A 177 -1.95 -6.07 -6.12
CA MET A 177 -1.39 -5.85 -4.77
C MET A 177 -2.14 -6.68 -3.72
N LEU A 178 -3.47 -6.63 -3.70
CA LEU A 178 -4.29 -7.38 -2.73
C LEU A 178 -4.12 -8.89 -2.91
N ALA A 179 -4.08 -9.38 -4.15
CA ALA A 179 -3.82 -10.80 -4.42
C ALA A 179 -2.41 -11.24 -3.96
N THR A 180 -1.40 -10.41 -4.20
CA THR A 180 -0.01 -10.65 -3.76
C THR A 180 0.08 -10.70 -2.24
N THR A 181 -0.46 -9.69 -1.56
CA THR A 181 -0.41 -9.61 -0.10
C THR A 181 -1.30 -10.64 0.59
N ALA A 182 -2.39 -11.08 -0.06
CA ALA A 182 -3.20 -12.21 0.38
C ALA A 182 -2.38 -13.51 0.44
N LEU A 183 -1.44 -13.72 -0.50
CA LEU A 183 -0.52 -14.87 -0.50
C LEU A 183 0.59 -14.80 0.55
N GLY A 184 0.77 -13.66 1.22
CA GLY A 184 1.97 -13.40 2.03
C GLY A 184 3.21 -13.10 1.18
N ALA A 185 3.04 -12.88 -0.14
CA ALA A 185 4.09 -12.38 -1.02
C ALA A 185 4.27 -10.86 -0.84
N ILE A 186 5.41 -10.34 -1.26
CA ILE A 186 5.80 -8.93 -1.09
C ILE A 186 5.45 -8.19 -2.37
N TRP A 187 4.56 -7.20 -2.26
CA TRP A 187 4.24 -6.29 -3.35
C TRP A 187 5.21 -5.12 -3.39
N THR A 188 5.61 -4.72 -4.60
CA THR A 188 6.23 -3.42 -4.87
C THR A 188 5.68 -2.86 -6.18
N ALA A 189 5.71 -1.55 -6.35
CA ALA A 189 5.32 -0.93 -7.61
C ALA A 189 6.16 0.31 -7.93
N VAL A 190 6.34 0.56 -9.22
CA VAL A 190 6.94 1.77 -9.78
C VAL A 190 6.04 2.26 -10.91
N SER A 191 5.84 3.58 -10.99
CA SER A 191 4.93 4.17 -11.96
C SER A 191 5.48 4.08 -13.42
N PRO A 192 4.63 3.92 -14.45
CA PRO A 192 5.04 3.79 -15.85
C PRO A 192 5.77 5.00 -16.45
N ASP A 193 5.59 6.18 -15.84
CA ASP A 193 6.28 7.42 -16.20
C ASP A 193 7.79 7.36 -15.88
N THR A 194 8.19 6.51 -14.94
CA THR A 194 9.57 6.36 -14.49
C THR A 194 10.46 5.80 -15.61
N GLY A 195 11.69 6.30 -15.70
CA GLY A 195 12.68 5.83 -16.68
C GLY A 195 13.26 4.46 -16.31
N VAL A 196 13.66 3.67 -17.32
CA VAL A 196 14.15 2.28 -17.17
C VAL A 196 15.25 2.17 -16.11
N GLY A 197 16.26 3.03 -16.15
CA GLY A 197 17.37 2.99 -15.18
C GLY A 197 16.90 3.09 -13.73
N ALA A 198 16.02 4.04 -13.42
CA ALA A 198 15.48 4.21 -12.07
C ALA A 198 14.55 3.08 -11.61
N VAL A 199 13.91 2.38 -12.56
CA VAL A 199 13.17 1.14 -12.27
C VAL A 199 14.15 0.02 -11.91
N LEU A 200 15.19 -0.17 -12.72
CA LEU A 200 16.17 -1.24 -12.55
C LEU A 200 17.03 -1.08 -11.29
N ASP A 201 17.33 0.16 -10.90
CA ASP A 201 17.98 0.46 -9.61
C ASP A 201 17.25 -0.18 -8.43
N ARG A 202 15.94 -0.43 -8.53
CA ARG A 202 15.13 -1.08 -7.49
C ARG A 202 14.90 -2.56 -7.80
N LEU A 203 14.39 -2.88 -8.98
CA LEU A 203 13.90 -4.22 -9.30
C LEU A 203 15.02 -5.28 -9.36
N VAL A 204 16.23 -4.90 -9.78
CA VAL A 204 17.38 -5.82 -9.81
C VAL A 204 17.77 -6.26 -8.41
N GLN A 205 17.66 -5.39 -7.40
CA GLN A 205 18.04 -5.72 -6.02
C GLN A 205 17.07 -6.70 -5.36
N ILE A 206 15.77 -6.57 -5.66
CA ILE A 206 14.72 -7.36 -5.01
C ILE A 206 14.36 -8.61 -5.80
N GLU A 207 14.74 -8.69 -7.08
CA GLU A 207 14.58 -9.86 -7.94
C GLU A 207 13.14 -10.43 -7.94
N PRO A 208 12.15 -9.74 -8.54
CA PRO A 208 10.77 -10.19 -8.56
C PRO A 208 10.58 -11.44 -9.43
N VAL A 209 9.67 -12.32 -9.01
CA VAL A 209 9.28 -13.53 -9.76
C VAL A 209 8.13 -13.28 -10.73
N VAL A 210 7.31 -12.26 -10.47
CA VAL A 210 6.22 -11.80 -11.35
C VAL A 210 6.29 -10.28 -11.47
N LEU A 211 6.07 -9.77 -12.69
CA LEU A 211 5.96 -8.35 -13.00
C LEU A 211 4.62 -8.10 -13.68
N PHE A 212 3.74 -7.33 -13.05
CA PHE A 212 2.58 -6.74 -13.71
C PHE A 212 3.02 -5.44 -14.39
N ALA A 213 2.56 -5.16 -15.60
CA ALA A 213 2.88 -3.91 -16.29
C ALA A 213 1.71 -3.41 -17.13
N ASP A 214 1.52 -2.10 -17.19
CA ASP A 214 0.52 -1.51 -18.09
C ASP A 214 1.06 -1.46 -19.51
N ASN A 215 0.21 -1.71 -20.51
CA ASN A 215 0.60 -1.59 -21.93
C ASN A 215 0.89 -0.14 -22.35
N ALA A 216 0.25 0.83 -21.70
CA ALA A 216 0.44 2.26 -21.88
C ALA A 216 -0.26 3.04 -20.77
N SER A 217 0.05 4.33 -20.65
CA SER A 217 -0.73 5.29 -19.86
C SER A 217 -1.33 6.38 -20.74
N PHE A 218 -2.47 6.94 -20.32
CA PHE A 218 -3.07 8.13 -20.90
C PHE A 218 -2.88 9.31 -19.96
N TYR A 219 -2.24 10.38 -20.43
CA TYR A 219 -1.99 11.58 -19.63
C TYR A 219 -1.94 12.82 -20.50
N ASN A 220 -2.59 13.89 -20.04
CA ASN A 220 -2.67 15.19 -20.71
C ASN A 220 -3.09 15.05 -22.18
N GLY A 221 -4.12 14.24 -22.42
CA GLY A 221 -4.64 13.99 -23.77
C GLY A 221 -3.75 13.12 -24.68
N LYS A 222 -2.68 12.51 -24.17
CA LYS A 222 -1.70 11.74 -24.96
C LYS A 222 -1.55 10.32 -24.45
N ILE A 223 -1.29 9.39 -25.38
CA ILE A 223 -0.98 7.99 -25.07
C ILE A 223 0.54 7.83 -24.99
N HIS A 224 1.00 7.22 -23.90
CA HIS A 224 2.39 6.91 -23.63
C HIS A 224 2.58 5.40 -23.56
N ALA A 225 3.00 4.78 -24.68
CA ALA A 225 3.27 3.34 -24.72
C ALA A 225 4.50 2.97 -23.88
N THR A 226 4.42 1.83 -23.20
CA THR A 226 5.46 1.35 -22.27
C THR A 226 6.26 0.17 -22.81
N SER A 227 5.86 -0.41 -23.95
CA SER A 227 6.44 -1.65 -24.50
C SER A 227 7.97 -1.62 -24.62
N VAL A 228 8.54 -0.51 -25.11
CA VAL A 228 10.00 -0.34 -25.22
C VAL A 228 10.66 -0.40 -23.84
N LYS A 229 10.12 0.33 -22.86
CA LYS A 229 10.61 0.31 -21.47
C LYS A 229 10.49 -1.09 -20.86
N ILE A 230 9.33 -1.73 -21.03
CA ILE A 230 9.07 -3.08 -20.50
C ILE A 230 10.09 -4.08 -21.05
N LYS A 231 10.38 -4.02 -22.36
CA LYS A 231 11.37 -4.90 -23.00
C LYS A 231 12.74 -4.78 -22.34
N GLU A 232 13.21 -3.55 -22.13
CA GLU A 232 14.51 -3.29 -21.47
C GLU A 232 14.52 -3.72 -20.00
N ILE A 233 13.42 -3.45 -19.27
CA ILE A 233 13.28 -3.84 -17.87
C ILE A 233 13.34 -5.36 -17.74
N VAL A 234 12.51 -6.07 -18.49
CA VAL A 234 12.36 -7.53 -18.42
C VAL A 234 13.64 -8.26 -18.82
N ALA A 235 14.36 -7.77 -19.83
CA ALA A 235 15.66 -8.33 -20.22
C ALA A 235 16.69 -8.30 -19.09
N SER A 236 16.55 -7.36 -18.14
CA SER A 236 17.46 -7.16 -17.02
C SER A 236 17.05 -7.90 -15.74
N LEU A 237 15.97 -8.70 -15.77
CA LEU A 237 15.42 -9.42 -14.62
C LEU A 237 15.51 -10.94 -14.81
N PRO A 238 16.67 -11.57 -14.54
CA PRO A 238 16.92 -12.99 -14.86
C PRO A 238 16.12 -13.98 -14.00
N LYS A 239 15.52 -13.55 -12.87
CA LYS A 239 14.68 -14.39 -12.02
C LYS A 239 13.19 -14.28 -12.34
N LEU A 240 12.81 -13.39 -13.25
CA LEU A 240 11.42 -13.13 -13.61
C LEU A 240 10.82 -14.34 -14.35
N GLN A 241 9.77 -14.92 -13.78
CA GLN A 241 9.09 -16.11 -14.32
C GLN A 241 7.84 -15.74 -15.12
N ALA A 242 7.18 -14.63 -14.78
CA ALA A 242 6.02 -14.15 -15.52
C ALA A 242 6.01 -12.63 -15.67
N LEU A 243 5.80 -12.17 -16.91
CA LEU A 243 5.34 -10.82 -17.23
C LEU A 243 3.83 -10.88 -17.49
N VAL A 244 3.05 -10.03 -16.82
CA VAL A 244 1.60 -9.96 -17.00
C VAL A 244 1.21 -8.55 -17.39
N ILE A 245 0.59 -8.39 -18.56
CA ILE A 245 0.25 -7.08 -19.11
C ILE A 245 -1.21 -6.72 -18.82
N PHE A 246 -1.44 -5.56 -18.20
CA PHE A 246 -2.74 -4.91 -18.16
C PHE A 246 -2.95 -4.07 -19.43
N GLU A 247 -4.08 -4.32 -20.11
CA GLU A 247 -4.46 -3.61 -21.33
C GLU A 247 -5.27 -2.34 -21.00
N GLU A 248 -4.68 -1.43 -20.23
CA GLU A 248 -5.35 -0.21 -19.74
C GLU A 248 -5.70 0.76 -20.88
N VAL A 249 -4.87 0.85 -21.93
CA VAL A 249 -5.18 1.65 -23.12
C VAL A 249 -5.47 0.73 -24.30
N SER A 250 -6.75 0.55 -24.61
CA SER A 250 -7.23 -0.36 -25.65
C SER A 250 -6.74 -0.06 -27.07
N ALA A 251 -6.30 1.18 -27.34
CA ALA A 251 -5.70 1.60 -28.60
C ALA A 251 -4.31 0.98 -28.84
N VAL A 252 -3.60 0.58 -27.78
CA VAL A 252 -2.27 -0.04 -27.87
C VAL A 252 -2.42 -1.57 -27.86
N LYS A 253 -2.33 -2.20 -29.04
CA LYS A 253 -2.49 -3.65 -29.24
C LYS A 253 -1.22 -4.40 -28.87
N ILE A 254 -1.05 -4.67 -27.57
CA ILE A 254 0.17 -5.31 -27.04
C ILE A 254 0.26 -6.80 -27.35
N LYS A 255 -0.89 -7.47 -27.55
CA LYS A 255 -0.97 -8.92 -27.77
C LYS A 255 -0.14 -9.39 -28.97
N GLU A 256 -0.07 -8.58 -30.03
CA GLU A 256 0.70 -8.89 -31.24
C GLU A 256 2.22 -8.87 -31.02
N HIS A 257 2.67 -8.26 -29.93
CA HIS A 257 4.08 -8.05 -29.60
C HIS A 257 4.48 -8.70 -28.26
N LEU A 258 3.62 -9.57 -27.71
CA LEU A 258 3.84 -10.13 -26.38
C LEU A 258 5.07 -11.04 -26.30
N ASP A 259 5.37 -11.74 -27.40
CA ASP A 259 6.57 -12.59 -27.52
C ASP A 259 7.87 -11.78 -27.47
N ASP A 260 7.85 -10.53 -27.96
CA ASP A 260 9.01 -9.63 -27.91
C ASP A 260 9.33 -9.13 -26.50
N LEU A 261 8.39 -9.32 -25.56
CA LEU A 261 8.48 -8.89 -24.16
C LEU A 261 8.75 -10.08 -23.22
N LYS A 262 9.09 -11.25 -23.75
CA LYS A 262 9.29 -12.44 -22.95
C LYS A 262 10.48 -12.30 -21.99
N PRO A 263 10.33 -12.62 -20.69
CA PRO A 263 11.46 -12.70 -19.76
C PRO A 263 12.48 -13.77 -20.16
N PRO A 264 13.78 -13.59 -19.83
CA PRO A 264 14.83 -14.56 -20.19
C PRO A 264 14.54 -16.00 -19.77
N THR A 265 13.90 -16.19 -18.61
CA THR A 265 13.60 -17.51 -18.02
C THR A 265 12.10 -17.78 -17.92
N GLY A 266 11.26 -16.85 -18.35
CA GLY A 266 9.83 -16.84 -18.04
C GLY A 266 8.94 -16.75 -19.27
N SER A 267 7.66 -16.46 -19.04
CA SER A 267 6.65 -16.26 -20.08
C SER A 267 5.97 -14.91 -19.92
N SER A 268 5.41 -14.39 -21.01
CA SER A 268 4.59 -13.18 -21.03
C SER A 268 3.13 -13.54 -21.29
N TYR A 269 2.21 -12.82 -20.65
CA TYR A 269 0.77 -13.03 -20.73
C TYR A 269 0.05 -11.68 -20.82
N THR A 270 -1.05 -11.60 -21.57
CA THR A 270 -2.08 -10.61 -21.23
C THR A 270 -2.72 -10.99 -19.89
N TYR A 271 -3.31 -10.04 -19.17
CA TYR A 271 -3.95 -10.34 -17.89
C TYR A 271 -5.07 -11.39 -18.02
N GLN A 272 -5.86 -11.32 -19.11
CA GLN A 272 -6.91 -12.30 -19.37
C GLN A 272 -6.35 -13.72 -19.62
N GLU A 273 -5.27 -13.84 -20.41
CA GLU A 273 -4.59 -15.13 -20.61
C GLU A 273 -3.97 -15.66 -19.33
N PHE A 274 -3.44 -14.76 -18.48
CA PHE A 274 -2.93 -15.13 -17.17
C PHE A 274 -4.04 -15.77 -16.34
N LEU A 275 -5.18 -15.09 -16.18
CA LEU A 275 -6.34 -15.61 -15.42
C LEU A 275 -6.87 -16.94 -15.98
N ALA A 276 -6.93 -17.09 -17.31
CA ALA A 276 -7.41 -18.31 -17.97
C ALA A 276 -6.55 -19.56 -17.68
N ARG A 277 -5.33 -19.42 -17.15
CA ARG A 277 -4.50 -20.56 -16.74
C ARG A 277 -5.09 -21.33 -15.56
N GLN A 278 -6.03 -20.74 -14.81
CA GLN A 278 -6.73 -21.42 -13.73
C GLN A 278 -7.68 -22.51 -14.24
N THR A 279 -8.30 -22.34 -15.41
CA THR A 279 -9.34 -23.26 -15.92
C THR A 279 -8.80 -24.45 -16.72
N GLN A 280 -7.53 -24.43 -17.13
CA GLN A 280 -6.94 -25.51 -17.95
C GLN A 280 -6.32 -26.65 -17.12
N ALA A 281 -6.23 -26.52 -15.79
CA ALA A 281 -5.81 -27.59 -14.90
C ALA A 281 -7.05 -28.37 -14.38
N SER A 282 -7.20 -29.62 -14.81
CA SER A 282 -8.29 -30.54 -14.43
C SER A 282 -8.58 -30.61 -12.92
N PRO A 283 -9.83 -30.94 -12.51
CA PRO A 283 -10.32 -30.81 -11.15
C PRO A 283 -9.75 -31.91 -10.25
N LYS A 284 -8.66 -31.61 -9.54
CA LYS A 284 -8.41 -32.29 -8.26
C LYS A 284 -9.29 -31.61 -7.23
N THR A 285 -10.36 -32.30 -6.85
CA THR A 285 -11.27 -31.93 -5.76
C THR A 285 -10.50 -31.83 -4.45
N ASN A 286 -9.95 -30.66 -4.17
CA ASN A 286 -9.83 -30.18 -2.80
C ASN A 286 -10.93 -29.13 -2.65
N SER A 287 -12.02 -29.52 -1.98
CA SER A 287 -13.03 -28.59 -1.50
C SER A 287 -12.39 -27.65 -0.48
N HIS A 288 -11.74 -26.59 -0.96
CA HIS A 288 -11.36 -25.47 -0.12
C HIS A 288 -12.52 -24.48 -0.12
N SER A 289 -13.23 -24.46 1.00
CA SER A 289 -14.24 -23.50 1.39
C SER A 289 -13.72 -22.07 1.23
N SER A 290 -14.37 -21.25 0.40
CA SER A 290 -14.14 -19.81 0.14
C SER A 290 -12.67 -19.36 -0.07
N PRO A 291 -12.39 -18.42 -0.99
CA PRO A 291 -11.04 -17.91 -1.22
C PRO A 291 -10.55 -16.96 -0.10
N HIS A 292 -10.89 -17.24 1.17
CA HIS A 292 -10.44 -16.45 2.29
C HIS A 292 -8.91 -16.54 2.37
N PRO A 293 -8.19 -15.40 2.30
CA PRO A 293 -6.75 -15.37 2.48
C PRO A 293 -6.41 -16.01 3.82
N THR A 294 -5.57 -17.05 3.80
CA THR A 294 -5.03 -17.63 5.03
C THR A 294 -3.93 -16.70 5.56
N PRO A 295 -3.93 -16.31 6.84
CA PRO A 295 -2.83 -15.53 7.40
C PRO A 295 -1.54 -16.34 7.33
N SER A 296 -0.51 -15.78 6.70
CA SER A 296 0.85 -16.30 6.74
C SER A 296 1.83 -15.14 6.63
N THR A 297 1.95 -14.36 7.70
CA THR A 297 3.06 -13.42 7.85
C THR A 297 3.54 -13.44 9.29
N SER A 298 4.58 -14.23 9.58
CA SER A 298 5.57 -13.87 10.60
C SER A 298 6.71 -13.17 9.86
N SER A 299 6.86 -11.87 10.07
CA SER A 299 7.92 -11.07 9.45
C SER A 299 9.02 -10.79 10.47
N THR A 300 9.96 -11.72 10.58
CA THR A 300 11.28 -11.46 11.15
C THR A 300 12.32 -11.67 10.05
N ALA A 301 12.61 -10.59 9.30
CA ALA A 301 13.70 -10.56 8.33
C ALA A 301 14.63 -9.34 8.60
N PRO A 302 15.96 -9.49 8.42
CA PRO A 302 16.94 -8.42 8.67
C PRO A 302 16.92 -7.34 7.59
N ALA A 303 17.45 -6.15 7.91
CA ALA A 303 17.14 -4.86 7.29
C ALA A 303 17.71 -4.54 5.88
N ARG A 304 16.94 -3.66 5.18
CA ARG A 304 17.05 -2.97 3.85
C ARG A 304 16.64 -3.81 2.62
N PRO A 305 15.73 -3.39 1.71
CA PRO A 305 14.98 -2.11 1.50
C PRO A 305 13.97 -1.76 2.61
N GLU A 306 13.30 -0.60 2.53
CA GLU A 306 12.23 -0.20 3.46
C GLU A 306 11.11 -1.25 3.46
N ASN A 307 11.20 -2.20 4.39
CA ASN A 307 10.23 -3.27 4.56
C ASN A 307 9.33 -2.88 5.73
N GLN A 308 8.14 -2.36 5.44
CA GLN A 308 7.16 -2.06 6.47
C GLN A 308 6.45 -3.36 6.88
N ASN A 309 6.43 -3.66 8.18
CA ASN A 309 5.67 -4.79 8.68
C ASN A 309 4.17 -4.46 8.62
N ALA A 310 3.33 -5.44 8.29
CA ALA A 310 1.88 -5.26 8.12
C ALA A 310 1.16 -4.73 9.38
N LEU A 311 1.76 -4.89 10.56
CA LEU A 311 1.27 -4.41 11.85
C LEU A 311 1.87 -3.07 12.31
N SER A 312 2.90 -2.55 11.62
CA SER A 312 3.61 -1.34 12.04
C SER A 312 3.75 -0.37 10.87
N THR A 313 2.78 0.52 10.71
CA THR A 313 2.87 1.67 9.84
C THR A 313 3.25 2.90 10.66
N LEU A 314 4.55 3.11 10.85
CA LEU A 314 5.07 4.42 11.25
C LEU A 314 5.74 5.05 10.01
N PRO A 315 5.34 6.25 9.57
CA PRO A 315 6.06 6.96 8.52
C PRO A 315 7.41 7.43 9.07
N SER A 316 8.52 6.99 8.47
CA SER A 316 9.84 7.57 8.71
C SER A 316 10.21 8.50 7.55
N GLU A 317 10.57 9.75 7.86
CA GLU A 317 11.09 10.70 6.88
C GLU A 317 12.37 10.18 6.21
N PRO A 318 12.59 10.45 4.92
CA PRO A 318 13.79 10.00 4.22
C PRO A 318 15.03 10.71 4.78
N SER A 319 15.99 9.91 5.25
CA SER A 319 17.30 10.38 5.68
C SER A 319 18.04 11.06 4.52
N SER A 320 18.26 12.37 4.61
CA SER A 320 19.13 13.10 3.69
C SER A 320 20.59 12.73 3.96
N SER A 321 21.17 11.92 3.07
CA SER A 321 22.62 11.66 3.05
C SER A 321 23.22 12.10 1.73
N THR A 322 23.58 13.38 1.64
CA THR A 322 24.74 13.81 0.85
C THR A 322 25.24 15.15 1.37
N LYS A 323 26.10 15.12 2.40
CA LYS A 323 27.02 16.23 2.66
C LYS A 323 28.06 16.23 1.54
N LYS A 324 27.87 17.05 0.51
CA LYS A 324 28.97 17.54 -0.33
C LYS A 324 29.33 18.93 0.13
N ASN A 325 30.45 19.01 0.86
CA ASN A 325 31.19 20.25 1.07
C ASN A 325 31.46 20.90 -0.29
N THR A 326 30.87 22.08 -0.53
CA THR A 326 31.42 23.02 -1.51
C THR A 326 31.40 24.39 -0.85
N SER A 327 32.58 24.82 -0.44
CA SER A 327 32.89 26.15 0.04
C SER A 327 32.65 27.17 -1.08
N TYR A 328 31.79 28.16 -0.86
CA TYR A 328 31.78 29.39 -1.63
C TYR A 328 32.13 30.56 -0.73
N THR A 329 33.32 31.10 -0.95
CA THR A 329 33.82 32.35 -0.40
C THR A 329 32.96 33.51 -0.88
N ALA A 330 32.44 34.29 0.08
CA ALA A 330 31.77 35.55 -0.17
C ALA A 330 32.79 36.61 -0.63
N THR A 331 32.59 37.16 -1.82
CA THR A 331 33.18 38.44 -2.21
C THR A 331 32.06 39.45 -2.42
N SER A 332 32.03 40.44 -1.54
CA SER A 332 31.18 41.63 -1.59
C SER A 332 31.68 42.62 -2.65
N SER A 333 30.75 43.19 -3.43
CA SER A 333 30.67 44.63 -3.75
C SER A 333 29.47 44.93 -4.65
N PRO A 334 28.93 46.16 -4.61
CA PRO A 334 27.50 46.44 -4.81
C PRO A 334 27.17 46.88 -6.24
N THR A 335 25.94 46.65 -6.69
CA THR A 335 25.39 47.41 -7.82
C THR A 335 23.91 47.66 -7.61
N THR A 336 23.59 48.93 -7.49
CA THR A 336 22.28 49.57 -7.49
C THR A 336 21.56 49.38 -8.83
N ALA A 337 20.27 49.03 -8.81
CA ALA A 337 19.30 49.47 -9.84
C ALA A 337 17.83 49.28 -9.40
N SER A 338 17.20 50.42 -9.11
CA SER A 338 15.81 50.84 -9.30
C SER A 338 14.66 49.84 -9.47
N SER A 339 13.64 50.04 -8.63
CA SER A 339 12.26 49.58 -8.74
C SER A 339 11.54 50.07 -10.00
N THR A 340 10.74 49.21 -10.64
CA THR A 340 9.49 49.62 -11.30
C THR A 340 8.50 48.45 -11.30
N LEU A 341 7.36 48.63 -10.63
CA LEU A 341 6.19 47.75 -10.66
C LEU A 341 5.35 48.02 -11.92
N PRO A 342 4.80 47.01 -12.62
CA PRO A 342 3.78 47.23 -13.64
C PRO A 342 2.35 47.21 -13.07
N GLN A 343 1.57 48.22 -13.41
CA GLN A 343 0.12 48.27 -13.21
C GLN A 343 -0.61 47.36 -14.21
N LEU A 344 -1.70 46.74 -13.75
CA LEU A 344 -2.69 46.00 -14.54
C LEU A 344 -3.66 46.97 -15.25
N PRO A 345 -4.08 46.70 -16.51
CA PRO A 345 -5.10 47.50 -17.19
C PRO A 345 -6.54 47.02 -16.90
N GLY A 346 -7.48 47.94 -17.08
CA GLY A 346 -8.91 47.88 -16.72
C GLY A 346 -9.79 47.02 -17.61
#